data_AF-A0A401WBX6-F1
#
_entry.id   AF-A0A401WBX6-F1
#
_cell.length_a   1.000
_cell.length_b   1.000
_cell.length_c   1.000
_cell.angle_alpha   90.00
_cell.angle_beta   90.00
_cell.angle_gamma   90.00
#
_symmetry.space_group_name_H-M   'P 1'
#
loop_
_entity.id
_entity.type
_entity.pdbx_description
1 polymer ?
#
loop_
_entity_poly.entity_id
_entity_poly.type
_entity_poly.pdbx_seq_one_letter_code
_entity_poly.pdbx_strand_id
1 'polypeptide(L)'
;MDGMNEDGDGLLTIGALARLTGVTVKTVRRWSDEGLLPPAARTPAGYRLYGPDAPARLETVRTLRELGIGTAEIRAVLHSGRTVADAARHWADALDAQIRTLRLRRAVLRAVAARGTAAEELPDVHRLARLTAAERRRTIEEFVTDALDGVAAPAYRAGLLAAAPDLPEDPAPGQLGAWLDLAEHVQRPEVRAALRRLAEYSARTTPAVPSATAAEDAARVARLMRERGEAALAAGVAADSPAAEPVVAELVAAWLPTQADTADPPQRDDTHARARLLEQLEAAAEPHIERYWQLMCAATGRPTPPRWDAAGAWTAAALRAHPRPGPGVVLPPAPDAQRALYVYERVAAHVTALVDAVPKEALERPTPCDGWTVRQLIDHMTWENLMITSIAREAPRTDRGADHLGADHAAAFRGSVAGLLAAFTGSGMLTRTYGPYEAPGALFAQQAAVELLAHGWDLARALGAPTGLAPEVADEVLAAARGLYGAAPRTEGGSFAPERPAPEGASGADRLAAYLGR
;
A
#
# COMPACT_ATOMS: atom_id res chain seq x y z
N MET A 1 -61.23 -40.10 44.07
CA MET A 1 -62.02 -38.94 43.61
C MET A 1 -61.23 -38.31 42.47
N ASP A 2 -61.06 -39.04 41.37
CA ASP A 2 -62.08 -39.34 40.36
C ASP A 2 -62.83 -38.07 39.92
N GLY A 3 -62.40 -37.59 38.75
CA GLY A 3 -62.96 -36.49 37.99
C GLY A 3 -62.55 -36.62 36.52
N MET A 4 -62.49 -37.85 36.02
CA MET A 4 -62.85 -38.12 34.63
C MET A 4 -64.37 -38.02 34.61
N ASN A 5 -64.90 -36.85 34.24
CA ASN A 5 -66.32 -36.74 33.96
C ASN A 5 -66.57 -37.47 32.64
N GLU A 6 -67.22 -38.61 32.78
CA GLU A 6 -68.03 -39.28 31.76
C GLU A 6 -69.21 -38.37 31.39
N ASP A 7 -68.97 -37.43 30.49
CA ASP A 7 -69.94 -36.96 29.50
C ASP A 7 -69.20 -37.03 28.17
N GLY A 8 -69.78 -37.68 27.15
CA GLY A 8 -69.15 -38.04 25.88
C GLY A 8 -68.67 -36.90 24.96
N ASP A 9 -68.31 -35.73 25.50
CA ASP A 9 -68.02 -34.48 24.79
C ASP A 9 -66.52 -34.06 24.82
N GLY A 10 -65.64 -34.79 25.51
CA GLY A 10 -64.19 -34.54 25.46
C GLY A 10 -63.72 -33.22 26.09
N LEU A 11 -64.50 -32.64 27.02
CA LEU A 11 -64.23 -31.36 27.67
C LEU A 11 -63.33 -31.46 28.92
N LEU A 12 -62.37 -30.54 29.07
CA LEU A 12 -61.38 -30.50 30.16
C LEU A 12 -61.65 -29.35 31.15
N THR A 13 -61.56 -29.64 32.44
CA THR A 13 -61.51 -28.60 33.48
C THR A 13 -60.17 -27.86 33.46
N ILE A 14 -60.12 -26.64 34.02
CA ILE A 14 -58.87 -25.85 34.08
C ILE A 14 -57.71 -26.60 34.73
N GLY A 15 -57.98 -27.40 35.77
CA GLY A 15 -56.98 -28.20 36.47
C GLY A 15 -56.50 -29.41 35.66
N ALA A 16 -57.42 -30.05 34.92
CA ALA A 16 -57.07 -31.14 34.01
C ALA A 16 -56.23 -30.62 32.83
N LEU A 17 -56.63 -29.49 32.23
CA LEU A 17 -55.89 -28.86 31.13
C LEU A 17 -54.49 -28.39 31.57
N ALA A 18 -54.38 -27.80 32.76
CA ALA A 18 -53.10 -27.39 33.35
C ALA A 18 -52.14 -28.58 33.56
N ARG A 19 -52.65 -29.71 34.08
CA ARG A 19 -51.86 -30.94 34.24
C ARG A 19 -51.43 -31.52 32.90
N LEU A 20 -52.33 -31.55 31.92
CA LEU A 20 -52.08 -32.13 30.60
C LEU A 20 -51.02 -31.35 29.80
N THR A 21 -51.02 -30.02 29.92
CA THR A 21 -50.13 -29.13 29.13
C THR A 21 -48.90 -28.66 29.91
N GLY A 22 -48.78 -29.00 31.20
CA GLY A 22 -47.72 -28.53 32.09
C GLY A 22 -47.76 -27.04 32.43
N VAL A 23 -48.81 -26.33 32.02
CA VAL A 23 -48.98 -24.89 32.26
C VAL A 23 -49.73 -24.65 33.56
N THR A 24 -49.30 -23.67 34.36
CA THR A 24 -49.95 -23.39 35.65
C THR A 24 -51.43 -23.00 35.47
N VAL A 25 -52.28 -23.41 36.41
CA VAL A 25 -53.70 -23.00 36.45
C VAL A 25 -53.86 -21.48 36.37
N LYS A 26 -52.94 -20.72 36.98
CA LYS A 26 -52.92 -19.26 36.91
C LYS A 26 -52.73 -18.75 35.49
N THR A 27 -51.83 -19.36 34.71
CA THR A 27 -51.61 -19.00 33.30
C THR A 27 -52.81 -19.38 32.44
N VAL A 28 -53.40 -20.56 32.62
CA VAL A 28 -54.62 -20.97 31.90
C VAL A 28 -55.77 -20.01 32.18
N ARG A 29 -55.95 -19.63 33.46
CA ARG A 29 -56.99 -18.66 33.87
C ARG A 29 -56.74 -17.31 33.20
N ARG A 30 -55.51 -16.80 33.28
CA ARG A 30 -55.12 -15.52 32.67
C ARG A 30 -55.37 -15.52 31.16
N TRP A 31 -54.90 -16.52 30.43
CA TRP A 31 -55.10 -16.59 28.98
C TRP A 31 -56.56 -16.77 28.58
N SER A 32 -57.37 -17.40 29.44
CA SER A 32 -58.81 -17.47 29.26
C SER A 32 -59.48 -16.11 29.50
N ASP A 33 -59.06 -15.37 30.52
CA ASP A 33 -59.55 -14.01 30.79
C ASP A 33 -59.12 -13.02 29.69
N GLU A 34 -57.94 -13.20 29.10
CA GLU A 34 -57.42 -12.41 27.97
C GLU A 34 -58.00 -12.85 26.60
N GLY A 35 -58.92 -13.83 26.57
CA GLY A 35 -59.58 -14.31 25.35
C GLY A 35 -58.70 -15.16 24.42
N LEU A 36 -57.47 -15.50 24.82
CA LEU A 36 -56.60 -16.40 24.07
C LEU A 36 -57.08 -17.85 24.10
N LEU A 37 -57.73 -18.24 25.20
CA LEU A 37 -58.29 -19.56 25.42
C LEU A 37 -59.76 -19.46 25.87
N PRO A 38 -60.70 -19.22 24.94
CA PRO A 38 -62.12 -19.11 25.28
C PRO A 38 -62.63 -20.46 25.84
N PRO A 39 -63.40 -20.47 26.94
CA PRO A 39 -64.01 -21.69 27.43
C PRO A 39 -65.11 -22.15 26.47
N ALA A 40 -65.17 -23.45 26.18
CA ALA A 40 -66.18 -24.06 25.33
C ALA A 40 -67.55 -24.11 26.03
N ALA A 41 -67.54 -24.33 27.34
CA ALA A 41 -68.73 -24.34 28.17
C ALA A 41 -68.41 -23.91 29.61
N ARG A 42 -69.45 -23.81 30.42
CA ARG A 42 -69.32 -23.72 31.87
C ARG A 42 -70.17 -24.78 32.53
N THR A 43 -69.66 -25.36 33.63
CA THR A 43 -70.45 -26.25 34.48
C THR A 43 -71.63 -25.47 35.11
N PRO A 44 -72.69 -26.14 35.59
CA PRO A 44 -73.76 -25.49 36.37
C PRO A 44 -73.25 -24.69 37.58
N ALA A 45 -72.11 -25.09 38.18
CA ALA A 45 -71.44 -24.39 39.27
C ALA A 45 -70.53 -23.22 38.82
N GLY A 46 -70.51 -22.88 37.52
CA GLY A 46 -69.79 -21.74 36.95
C GLY A 46 -68.34 -21.98 36.51
N TYR A 47 -67.77 -23.17 36.72
CA TYR A 47 -66.40 -23.52 36.30
C TYR A 47 -66.24 -23.57 34.78
N ARG A 48 -65.09 -23.10 34.28
CA ARG A 48 -64.74 -23.13 32.84
C ARG A 48 -64.39 -24.54 32.39
N LEU A 49 -64.97 -24.94 31.27
CA LEU A 49 -64.67 -26.18 30.54
C LEU A 49 -64.06 -25.84 29.18
N TYR A 50 -63.06 -26.61 28.75
CA TYR A 50 -62.28 -26.37 27.54
C TYR A 50 -62.42 -27.54 26.56
N GLY A 51 -62.49 -27.22 25.27
CA GLY A 51 -62.60 -28.20 24.18
C GLY A 51 -61.38 -29.12 24.04
N PRO A 52 -61.49 -30.20 23.24
CA PRO A 52 -60.37 -31.08 22.92
C PRO A 52 -59.24 -30.38 22.14
N ASP A 53 -59.51 -29.24 21.52
CA ASP A 53 -58.54 -28.37 20.82
C ASP A 53 -57.72 -27.47 21.76
N ALA A 54 -58.17 -27.31 23.01
CA ALA A 54 -57.57 -26.39 23.97
C ALA A 54 -56.09 -26.70 24.30
N PRO A 55 -55.63 -27.96 24.40
CA PRO A 55 -54.21 -28.25 24.59
C PRO A 55 -53.34 -27.73 23.44
N ALA A 56 -53.72 -28.00 22.18
CA ALA A 56 -53.00 -27.56 20.99
C ALA A 56 -53.01 -26.02 20.85
N ARG A 57 -54.14 -25.39 21.18
CA ARG A 57 -54.26 -23.92 21.21
C ARG A 57 -53.36 -23.30 22.27
N LEU A 58 -53.30 -23.89 23.46
CA LEU A 58 -52.47 -23.42 24.57
C LEU A 58 -50.97 -23.58 24.25
N GLU A 59 -50.58 -24.68 23.62
CA GLU A 59 -49.22 -24.88 23.10
C GLU A 59 -48.86 -23.86 22.02
N THR A 60 -49.77 -23.58 21.08
CA THR A 60 -49.59 -22.53 20.07
C THR A 60 -49.37 -21.15 20.69
N VAL A 61 -50.22 -20.76 21.66
CA VAL A 61 -50.07 -19.48 22.37
C VAL A 61 -48.73 -19.42 23.11
N ARG A 62 -48.31 -20.52 23.73
CA ARG A 62 -47.01 -20.61 24.42
C ARG A 62 -45.84 -20.43 23.46
N THR A 63 -45.83 -21.15 22.34
CA THR A 63 -44.77 -21.05 21.32
C THR A 63 -44.66 -19.63 20.78
N LEU A 64 -45.79 -18.99 20.46
CA LEU A 64 -45.79 -17.60 19.98
C LEU A 64 -45.29 -16.61 21.05
N ARG A 65 -45.57 -16.86 22.32
CA ARG A 65 -45.05 -16.07 23.45
C ARG A 65 -43.53 -16.25 23.63
N GLU A 66 -43.02 -17.47 23.45
CA GLU A 66 -41.59 -17.78 23.50
C GLU A 66 -40.83 -17.09 22.35
N LEU A 67 -41.47 -16.92 21.19
CA LEU A 67 -40.97 -16.14 20.05
C LEU A 67 -41.05 -14.61 20.24
N GLY A 68 -41.49 -14.14 21.42
CA GLY A 68 -41.52 -12.72 21.77
C GLY A 68 -42.81 -11.98 21.37
N ILE A 69 -43.82 -12.67 20.83
CA ILE A 69 -45.05 -12.04 20.36
C ILE A 69 -45.96 -11.64 21.55
N GLY A 70 -46.59 -10.47 21.46
CA GLY A 70 -47.50 -9.96 22.49
C GLY A 70 -48.83 -10.71 22.54
N THR A 71 -49.45 -10.84 23.73
CA THR A 71 -50.75 -11.52 23.87
C THR A 71 -51.88 -10.84 23.09
N ALA A 72 -51.80 -9.53 22.86
CA ALA A 72 -52.75 -8.78 22.03
C ALA A 72 -52.66 -9.18 20.54
N GLU A 73 -51.45 -9.36 20.02
CA GLU A 73 -51.21 -9.74 18.62
C GLU A 73 -51.61 -11.19 18.37
N ILE A 74 -51.25 -12.10 19.30
CA ILE A 74 -51.68 -13.51 19.24
C ILE A 74 -53.21 -13.58 19.23
N ARG A 75 -53.88 -12.78 20.07
CA ARG A 75 -55.35 -12.71 20.08
C ARG A 75 -55.89 -12.25 18.73
N ALA A 76 -55.33 -11.21 18.14
CA ALA A 76 -55.79 -10.71 16.84
C ALA A 76 -55.70 -11.77 15.73
N VAL A 77 -54.62 -12.56 15.69
CA VAL A 77 -54.46 -13.66 14.70
C VAL A 77 -55.49 -14.76 14.94
N LEU A 78 -55.67 -15.16 16.21
CA LEU A 78 -56.62 -16.21 16.58
C LEU A 78 -58.09 -15.82 16.37
N HIS A 79 -58.42 -14.53 16.24
CA HIS A 79 -59.79 -14.03 16.01
C HIS A 79 -60.05 -13.52 14.59
N SER A 80 -59.01 -13.14 13.82
CA SER A 80 -59.16 -12.53 12.49
C SER A 80 -59.30 -13.53 11.33
N GLY A 81 -59.21 -14.83 11.60
CA GLY A 81 -59.24 -15.87 10.57
C GLY A 81 -57.98 -15.92 9.68
N ARG A 82 -56.96 -15.10 9.97
CA ARG A 82 -55.65 -15.17 9.31
C ARG A 82 -54.91 -16.43 9.74
N THR A 83 -54.12 -17.00 8.84
CA THR A 83 -53.29 -18.16 9.20
C THR A 83 -52.16 -17.72 10.13
N VAL A 84 -51.72 -18.63 11.00
CA VAL A 84 -50.53 -18.40 11.85
C VAL A 84 -49.29 -18.12 10.96
N ALA A 85 -49.23 -18.71 9.77
CA ALA A 85 -48.15 -18.48 8.81
C ALA A 85 -48.10 -17.04 8.27
N ASP A 86 -49.25 -16.42 7.98
CA ASP A 86 -49.30 -15.02 7.52
C ASP A 86 -48.83 -14.06 8.60
N ALA A 87 -49.25 -14.29 9.84
CA ALA A 87 -48.84 -13.51 10.99
C ALA A 87 -47.35 -13.69 11.30
N ALA A 88 -46.86 -14.93 11.27
CA ALA A 88 -45.44 -15.25 11.48
C ALA A 88 -44.54 -14.56 10.45
N ARG A 89 -44.94 -14.52 9.16
CA ARG A 89 -44.20 -13.76 8.13
C ARG A 89 -44.14 -12.28 8.44
N HIS A 90 -45.28 -11.67 8.77
CA HIS A 90 -45.33 -10.25 9.12
C HIS A 90 -44.44 -9.90 10.34
N TRP A 91 -44.43 -10.74 11.37
CA TRP A 91 -43.57 -10.55 12.53
C TRP A 91 -42.09 -10.78 12.22
N ALA A 92 -41.76 -11.77 11.40
CA ALA A 92 -40.40 -11.99 10.93
C ALA A 92 -39.89 -10.76 10.16
N ASP A 93 -40.67 -10.21 9.22
CA ASP A 93 -40.32 -9.00 8.48
C ASP A 93 -40.09 -7.79 9.40
N ALA A 94 -40.91 -7.64 10.44
CA ALA A 94 -40.78 -6.58 11.44
C ALA A 94 -39.52 -6.75 12.30
N LEU A 95 -39.21 -7.97 12.74
CA LEU A 95 -37.98 -8.29 13.46
C LEU A 95 -36.76 -8.06 12.59
N ASP A 96 -36.78 -8.46 11.32
CA ASP A 96 -35.70 -8.20 10.37
C ASP A 96 -35.45 -6.70 10.19
N ALA A 97 -36.51 -5.88 10.13
CA ALA A 97 -36.38 -4.42 10.09
C ALA A 97 -35.74 -3.84 11.38
N GLN A 98 -36.07 -4.38 12.55
CA GLN A 98 -35.45 -4.01 13.81
C GLN A 98 -33.98 -4.42 13.86
N ILE A 99 -33.65 -5.63 13.40
CA ILE A 99 -32.29 -6.15 13.31
C ILE A 99 -31.45 -5.25 12.41
N ARG A 100 -31.93 -4.90 11.21
CA ARG A 100 -31.25 -3.94 10.30
C ARG A 100 -30.97 -2.61 11.00
N THR A 101 -31.95 -2.06 11.70
CA THR A 101 -31.80 -0.79 12.45
C THR A 101 -30.74 -0.89 13.55
N LEU A 102 -30.75 -1.97 14.33
CA LEU A 102 -29.79 -2.19 15.41
C LEU A 102 -28.38 -2.42 14.88
N ARG A 103 -28.22 -3.15 13.77
CA ARG A 103 -26.93 -3.37 13.11
C ARG A 103 -26.33 -2.06 12.60
N LEU A 104 -27.12 -1.21 11.94
CA LEU A 104 -26.66 0.12 11.51
C LEU A 104 -26.21 0.98 12.70
N ARG A 105 -27.01 1.05 13.77
CA ARG A 105 -26.63 1.79 15.00
C ARG A 105 -25.32 1.27 15.57
N ARG A 106 -25.14 -0.05 15.64
CA ARG A 106 -23.89 -0.67 16.11
C ARG A 106 -22.71 -0.32 15.20
N ALA A 107 -22.88 -0.35 13.88
CA ALA A 107 -21.84 -0.01 12.93
C ALA A 107 -21.41 1.46 13.06
N VAL A 108 -22.38 2.38 13.18
CA VAL A 108 -22.12 3.82 13.41
C VAL A 108 -21.33 4.04 14.70
N LEU A 109 -21.78 3.46 15.82
CA LEU A 109 -21.09 3.61 17.11
C LEU A 109 -19.65 3.07 17.06
N ARG A 110 -19.42 1.95 16.36
CA ARG A 110 -18.07 1.40 16.18
C ARG A 110 -17.20 2.28 15.27
N ALA A 111 -17.75 2.83 14.20
CA ALA A 111 -17.01 3.73 13.31
C ALA A 111 -16.63 5.04 14.02
N VAL A 112 -17.56 5.63 14.78
CA VAL A 112 -17.31 6.81 15.64
C VAL A 112 -16.18 6.53 16.64
N ALA A 113 -16.25 5.40 17.35
CA ALA A 113 -15.22 5.01 18.32
C ALA A 113 -13.85 4.78 17.67
N ALA A 114 -13.80 4.14 16.50
CA ALA A 114 -12.55 3.88 15.79
C ALA A 114 -11.90 5.15 15.21
N ARG A 115 -12.72 6.13 14.80
CA ARG A 115 -12.25 7.41 14.23
C ARG A 115 -11.88 8.44 15.30
N GLY A 116 -12.31 8.25 16.56
CA GLY A 116 -12.17 9.27 17.60
C GLY A 116 -12.98 10.54 17.31
N THR A 117 -14.13 10.39 16.63
CA THR A 117 -15.00 11.48 16.18
C THR A 117 -15.44 12.36 17.36
N ALA A 118 -15.33 13.68 17.19
CA ALA A 118 -15.73 14.65 18.20
C ALA A 118 -17.25 14.73 18.35
N ALA A 119 -17.75 15.23 19.50
CA ALA A 119 -19.19 15.29 19.76
C ALA A 119 -19.93 16.18 18.75
N GLU A 120 -19.26 17.23 18.27
CA GLU A 120 -19.74 18.21 17.31
C GLU A 120 -19.93 17.60 15.91
N GLU A 121 -19.18 16.55 15.57
CA GLU A 121 -19.20 15.88 14.25
C GLU A 121 -20.25 14.74 14.19
N LEU A 122 -20.79 14.32 15.34
CA LEU A 122 -21.75 13.21 15.42
C LEU A 122 -23.01 13.40 14.55
N PRO A 123 -23.63 14.59 14.46
CA PRO A 123 -24.80 14.79 13.60
C PRO A 123 -24.51 14.52 12.12
N ASP A 124 -23.35 14.95 11.63
CA ASP A 124 -22.93 14.76 10.24
C ASP A 124 -22.61 13.30 9.95
N VAL A 125 -21.88 12.63 10.85
CA VAL A 125 -21.60 11.19 10.76
C VAL A 125 -22.90 10.37 10.77
N HIS A 126 -23.84 10.71 11.64
CA HIS A 126 -25.14 10.03 11.69
C HIS A 126 -25.94 10.24 10.40
N ARG A 127 -25.94 11.46 9.84
CA ARG A 127 -26.59 11.78 8.56
C ARG A 127 -25.99 10.94 7.43
N LEU A 128 -24.66 10.97 7.26
CA LEU A 128 -23.94 10.26 6.19
C LEU A 128 -24.12 8.74 6.28
N ALA A 129 -24.18 8.18 7.47
CA ALA A 129 -24.38 6.74 7.67
C ALA A 129 -25.78 6.28 7.24
N ARG A 130 -26.80 7.15 7.37
CA ARG A 130 -28.20 6.84 7.07
C ARG A 130 -28.60 7.03 5.61
N LEU A 131 -27.72 7.58 4.78
CA LEU A 131 -27.97 7.71 3.34
C LEU A 131 -28.25 6.33 2.74
N THR A 132 -29.27 6.26 1.89
CA THR A 132 -29.58 5.10 1.07
C THR A 132 -28.48 4.87 0.01
N ALA A 133 -28.41 3.68 -0.57
CA ALA A 133 -27.49 3.38 -1.67
C ALA A 133 -27.61 4.40 -2.82
N ALA A 134 -28.84 4.79 -3.17
CA ALA A 134 -29.11 5.79 -4.19
C ALA A 134 -28.58 7.18 -3.83
N GLU A 135 -28.73 7.61 -2.56
CA GLU A 135 -28.21 8.90 -2.10
C GLU A 135 -26.69 8.93 -2.05
N ARG A 136 -26.05 7.85 -1.56
CA ARG A 136 -24.58 7.73 -1.57
C ARG A 136 -24.01 7.78 -2.97
N ARG A 137 -24.66 7.08 -3.90
CA ARG A 137 -24.30 7.10 -5.32
C ARG A 137 -24.41 8.52 -5.88
N ARG A 138 -25.52 9.21 -5.61
CA ARG A 138 -25.72 10.60 -6.02
C ARG A 138 -24.61 11.53 -5.50
N THR A 139 -24.19 11.38 -4.25
CA THR A 139 -23.08 12.20 -3.70
C THR A 139 -21.80 12.06 -4.52
N ILE A 140 -21.45 10.85 -4.96
CA ILE A 140 -20.26 10.65 -5.81
C ILE A 140 -20.52 11.11 -7.25
N GLU A 141 -21.70 10.85 -7.79
CA GLU A 141 -22.09 11.32 -9.13
C GLU A 141 -22.01 12.84 -9.26
N GLU A 142 -22.52 13.58 -8.27
CA GLU A 142 -22.43 15.04 -8.16
C GLU A 142 -20.97 15.48 -8.07
N PHE A 143 -20.18 14.89 -7.18
CA PHE A 143 -18.75 15.17 -7.07
C PHE A 143 -17.98 14.97 -8.38
N VAL A 144 -18.19 13.84 -9.06
CA VAL A 144 -17.53 13.53 -10.34
C VAL A 144 -17.99 14.50 -11.44
N THR A 145 -19.28 14.82 -11.47
CA THR A 145 -19.85 15.75 -12.44
C THR A 145 -19.23 17.14 -12.28
N ASP A 146 -19.19 17.65 -11.05
CA ASP A 146 -18.66 18.97 -10.71
C ASP A 146 -17.14 19.04 -10.92
N ALA A 147 -16.39 18.03 -10.46
CA ALA A 147 -14.94 18.00 -10.59
C ALA A 147 -14.48 18.00 -12.06
N LEU A 148 -15.26 17.34 -12.93
CA LEU A 148 -14.96 17.17 -14.35
C LEU A 148 -15.71 18.15 -15.26
N ASP A 149 -16.34 19.19 -14.69
CA ASP A 149 -17.04 20.19 -15.50
C ASP A 149 -16.08 20.88 -16.48
N GLY A 150 -16.46 20.94 -17.76
CA GLY A 150 -15.61 21.45 -18.84
C GLY A 150 -14.44 20.56 -19.28
N VAL A 151 -14.28 19.33 -18.76
CA VAL A 151 -13.24 18.39 -19.19
C VAL A 151 -13.81 17.31 -20.14
N ALA A 152 -13.30 17.23 -21.37
CA ALA A 152 -13.75 16.29 -22.40
C ALA A 152 -13.14 14.88 -22.22
N ALA A 153 -13.46 14.21 -21.11
CA ALA A 153 -12.97 12.87 -20.77
C ALA A 153 -14.12 11.85 -20.60
N PRO A 154 -14.89 11.51 -21.66
CA PRO A 154 -16.12 10.72 -21.53
C PRO A 154 -15.88 9.29 -21.04
N ALA A 155 -14.84 8.60 -21.52
CA ALA A 155 -14.49 7.25 -21.08
C ALA A 155 -14.06 7.23 -19.61
N TYR A 156 -13.24 8.20 -19.20
CA TYR A 156 -12.80 8.35 -17.82
C TYR A 156 -13.95 8.64 -16.86
N ARG A 157 -14.83 9.59 -17.23
CA ARG A 157 -16.06 9.89 -16.49
C ARG A 157 -16.94 8.65 -16.36
N ALA A 158 -17.16 7.91 -17.44
CA ALA A 158 -17.95 6.69 -17.41
C ALA A 158 -17.34 5.64 -16.46
N GLY A 159 -16.01 5.48 -16.46
CA GLY A 159 -15.31 4.59 -15.54
C GLY A 159 -15.47 4.94 -14.07
N LEU A 160 -15.37 6.24 -13.72
CA LEU A 160 -15.60 6.72 -12.36
C LEU A 160 -17.04 6.47 -11.88
N LEU A 161 -18.03 6.74 -12.74
CA LEU A 161 -19.44 6.54 -12.43
C LEU A 161 -19.81 5.05 -12.35
N ALA A 162 -19.21 4.21 -13.19
CA ALA A 162 -19.39 2.76 -13.13
C ALA A 162 -18.82 2.15 -11.83
N ALA A 163 -17.82 2.80 -11.23
CA ALA A 163 -17.19 2.36 -9.98
C ALA A 163 -17.98 2.71 -8.70
N ALA A 164 -19.28 3.02 -8.83
CA ALA A 164 -20.18 3.50 -7.76
C ALA A 164 -19.96 2.80 -6.39
N PRO A 165 -19.91 3.56 -5.28
CA PRO A 165 -19.73 2.99 -3.96
C PRO A 165 -21.04 2.42 -3.41
N ASP A 166 -21.45 1.24 -3.89
CA ASP A 166 -22.57 0.54 -3.28
C ASP A 166 -22.10 -0.17 -2.00
N LEU A 167 -22.58 0.31 -0.85
CA LEU A 167 -22.40 -0.39 0.42
C LEU A 167 -23.39 -1.57 0.46
N PRO A 168 -22.99 -2.75 0.96
CA PRO A 168 -23.92 -3.85 1.15
C PRO A 168 -25.03 -3.46 2.14
N GLU A 169 -26.17 -4.15 2.10
CA GLU A 169 -27.34 -3.87 2.94
C GLU A 169 -27.02 -3.91 4.45
N ASP A 170 -26.03 -4.71 4.84
CA ASP A 170 -25.48 -4.81 6.19
C ASP A 170 -23.96 -4.57 6.16
N PRO A 171 -23.49 -3.31 6.16
CA PRO A 171 -22.07 -3.00 6.02
C PRO A 171 -21.29 -3.34 7.29
N ALA A 172 -20.12 -3.96 7.09
CA ALA A 172 -19.15 -4.11 8.17
C ALA A 172 -18.71 -2.72 8.69
N PRO A 173 -18.32 -2.58 9.98
CA PRO A 173 -17.91 -1.28 10.54
C PRO A 173 -16.80 -0.59 9.73
N GLY A 174 -15.86 -1.36 9.16
CA GLY A 174 -14.79 -0.82 8.31
C GLY A 174 -15.29 -0.27 6.97
N GLN A 175 -16.32 -0.89 6.37
CA GLN A 175 -16.92 -0.40 5.12
C GLN A 175 -17.68 0.91 5.36
N LEU A 176 -18.42 1.00 6.47
CA LEU A 176 -19.10 2.23 6.86
C LEU A 176 -18.09 3.34 7.18
N GLY A 177 -17.01 3.02 7.91
CA GLY A 177 -15.92 3.96 8.16
C GLY A 177 -15.29 4.48 6.86
N ALA A 178 -14.99 3.59 5.92
CA ALA A 178 -14.44 3.97 4.62
C ALA A 178 -15.40 4.86 3.80
N TRP A 179 -16.71 4.61 3.87
CA TRP A 179 -17.71 5.51 3.27
C TRP A 179 -17.70 6.91 3.91
N LEU A 180 -17.66 6.98 5.24
CA LEU A 180 -17.62 8.27 5.95
C LEU A 180 -16.38 9.07 5.56
N ASP A 181 -15.22 8.42 5.57
CA ASP A 181 -13.96 9.03 5.15
C ASP A 181 -14.00 9.42 3.66
N LEU A 182 -14.63 8.63 2.78
CA LEU A 182 -14.80 8.95 1.36
C LEU A 182 -15.66 10.21 1.18
N ALA A 183 -16.81 10.26 1.86
CA ALA A 183 -17.75 11.36 1.79
C ALA A 183 -17.14 12.68 2.29
N GLU A 184 -16.25 12.61 3.28
CA GLU A 184 -15.45 13.76 3.74
C GLU A 184 -14.35 14.13 2.72
N HIS A 185 -13.62 13.13 2.22
CA HIS A 185 -12.51 13.33 1.29
C HIS A 185 -12.95 14.01 -0.01
N VAL A 186 -14.07 13.60 -0.61
CA VAL A 186 -14.59 14.20 -1.85
C VAL A 186 -15.07 15.65 -1.69
N GLN A 187 -15.27 16.13 -0.47
CA GLN A 187 -15.61 17.54 -0.22
C GLN A 187 -14.39 18.46 -0.28
N ARG A 188 -13.17 17.91 -0.18
CA ARG A 188 -11.92 18.68 -0.15
C ARG A 188 -11.58 19.24 -1.54
N PRO A 189 -11.24 20.54 -1.66
CA PRO A 189 -10.95 21.15 -2.95
C PRO A 189 -9.72 20.54 -3.65
N GLU A 190 -8.75 20.05 -2.88
CA GLU A 190 -7.54 19.41 -3.41
C GLU A 190 -7.87 18.14 -4.19
N VAL A 191 -8.87 17.38 -3.74
CA VAL A 191 -9.31 16.14 -4.39
C VAL A 191 -9.98 16.44 -5.73
N ARG A 192 -10.79 17.51 -5.81
CA ARG A 192 -11.36 17.97 -7.09
C ARG A 192 -10.27 18.37 -8.07
N ALA A 193 -9.30 19.17 -7.62
CA ALA A 193 -8.19 19.61 -8.45
C ALA A 193 -7.35 18.44 -8.96
N ALA A 194 -7.07 17.46 -8.10
CA ALA A 194 -6.37 16.23 -8.44
C ALA A 194 -7.14 15.40 -9.48
N LEU A 195 -8.45 15.20 -9.29
CA LEU A 195 -9.27 14.41 -10.20
C LEU A 195 -9.39 15.08 -11.58
N ARG A 196 -9.48 16.41 -11.59
CA ARG A 196 -9.50 17.20 -12.81
C ARG A 196 -8.20 17.05 -13.61
N ARG A 197 -7.03 17.18 -12.96
CA ARG A 197 -5.73 16.96 -13.62
C ARG A 197 -5.65 15.57 -14.26
N LEU A 198 -6.10 14.54 -13.55
CA LEU A 198 -6.09 13.17 -14.05
C LEU A 198 -7.07 12.96 -15.21
N ALA A 199 -8.23 13.60 -15.18
CA ALA A 199 -9.18 13.56 -16.28
C ALA A 199 -8.68 14.32 -17.52
N GLU A 200 -8.04 15.48 -17.34
CA GLU A 200 -7.39 16.22 -18.41
C GLU A 200 -6.25 15.41 -19.03
N TYR A 201 -5.46 14.71 -18.21
CA TYR A 201 -4.47 13.75 -18.67
C TYR A 201 -5.12 12.63 -19.48
N SER A 202 -6.15 11.96 -18.92
CA SER A 202 -6.85 10.86 -19.60
C SER A 202 -7.48 11.29 -20.92
N ALA A 203 -8.02 12.51 -21.01
CA ALA A 203 -8.55 13.06 -22.27
C ALA A 203 -7.49 13.17 -23.38
N ARG A 204 -6.22 13.41 -23.02
CA ARG A 204 -5.10 13.47 -23.98
C ARG A 204 -4.56 12.08 -24.34
N THR A 205 -4.60 11.13 -23.40
CA THR A 205 -3.82 9.90 -23.48
C THR A 205 -4.64 8.63 -23.62
N THR A 206 -5.95 8.66 -23.38
CA THR A 206 -6.80 7.46 -23.44
C THR A 206 -7.52 7.39 -24.79
N PRO A 207 -7.55 6.22 -25.45
CA PRO A 207 -8.33 6.02 -26.68
C PRO A 207 -9.81 6.33 -26.44
N ALA A 208 -10.50 6.85 -27.45
CA ALA A 208 -11.95 7.09 -27.39
C ALA A 208 -12.75 5.79 -27.22
N VAL A 209 -12.21 4.67 -27.71
CA VAL A 209 -12.75 3.31 -27.54
C VAL A 209 -11.63 2.41 -27.03
N PRO A 210 -11.70 1.91 -25.78
CA PRO A 210 -10.72 0.96 -25.27
C PRO A 210 -10.74 -0.34 -26.10
N SER A 211 -9.57 -0.85 -26.47
CA SER A 211 -9.49 -2.20 -27.04
C SER A 211 -9.84 -3.26 -25.99
N ALA A 212 -10.26 -4.45 -26.44
CA ALA A 212 -10.65 -5.54 -25.55
C ALA A 212 -9.51 -5.99 -24.62
N THR A 213 -8.24 -5.76 -24.99
CA THR A 213 -7.05 -6.16 -24.22
C THR A 213 -6.43 -5.02 -23.43
N ALA A 214 -6.86 -3.76 -23.61
CA ALA A 214 -6.22 -2.58 -23.03
C ALA A 214 -6.02 -2.67 -21.50
N ALA A 215 -7.02 -3.19 -20.78
CA ALA A 215 -6.93 -3.35 -19.33
C ALA A 215 -5.91 -4.43 -18.91
N GLU A 216 -5.83 -5.53 -19.66
CA GLU A 216 -4.87 -6.62 -19.41
C GLU A 216 -3.44 -6.15 -19.73
N ASP A 217 -3.27 -5.40 -20.82
CA ASP A 217 -2.01 -4.80 -21.23
C ASP A 217 -1.49 -3.79 -20.19
N ALA A 218 -2.36 -2.89 -19.72
CA ALA A 218 -2.03 -1.95 -18.66
C ALA A 218 -1.66 -2.66 -17.34
N ALA A 219 -2.42 -3.70 -16.95
CA ALA A 219 -2.11 -4.49 -15.76
C ALA A 219 -0.78 -5.26 -15.86
N ARG A 220 -0.42 -5.73 -17.06
CA ARG A 220 0.88 -6.37 -17.32
C ARG A 220 2.03 -5.37 -17.15
N VAL A 221 1.91 -4.17 -17.73
CA VAL A 221 2.95 -3.12 -17.62
C VAL A 221 3.11 -2.65 -16.17
N ALA A 222 2.00 -2.39 -15.47
CA ALA A 222 2.05 -1.98 -14.06
C ALA A 222 2.75 -3.03 -13.17
N ARG A 223 2.50 -4.32 -13.44
CA ARG A 223 3.17 -5.42 -12.73
C ARG A 223 4.67 -5.46 -13.00
N LEU A 224 5.08 -5.32 -14.27
CA LEU A 224 6.48 -5.28 -14.66
C LEU A 224 7.21 -4.10 -14.01
N MET A 225 6.61 -2.91 -14.01
CA MET A 225 7.17 -1.72 -13.36
C MET A 225 7.45 -1.95 -11.88
N ARG A 226 6.48 -2.53 -11.17
CA ARG A 226 6.64 -2.88 -9.75
C ARG A 226 7.76 -3.90 -9.56
N GLU A 227 7.74 -5.01 -10.29
CA GLU A 227 8.75 -6.08 -10.18
C GLU A 227 10.17 -5.56 -10.47
N ARG A 228 10.33 -4.70 -11.48
CA ARG A 228 11.63 -4.12 -11.84
C ARG A 228 12.08 -3.05 -10.86
N GLY A 229 11.18 -2.20 -10.36
CA GLY A 229 11.51 -1.23 -9.32
C GLY A 229 11.90 -1.91 -8.00
N GLU A 230 11.17 -2.96 -7.58
CA GLU A 230 11.51 -3.79 -6.41
C GLU A 230 12.89 -4.45 -6.59
N ALA A 231 13.16 -5.03 -7.75
CA ALA A 231 14.45 -5.66 -8.05
C ALA A 231 15.60 -4.64 -8.08
N ALA A 232 15.39 -3.45 -8.63
CA ALA A 232 16.39 -2.38 -8.67
C ALA A 232 16.73 -1.89 -7.26
N LEU A 233 15.70 -1.68 -6.41
CA LEU A 233 15.88 -1.31 -5.01
C LEU A 233 16.63 -2.41 -4.23
N ALA A 234 16.24 -3.68 -4.39
CA ALA A 234 16.91 -4.81 -3.75
C ALA A 234 18.37 -4.96 -4.20
N ALA A 235 18.65 -4.64 -5.46
CA ALA A 235 20.00 -4.62 -6.02
C ALA A 235 20.82 -3.38 -5.65
N GLY A 236 20.22 -2.39 -4.98
CA GLY A 236 20.86 -1.12 -4.61
C GLY A 236 21.11 -0.18 -5.79
N VAL A 237 20.40 -0.36 -6.91
CA VAL A 237 20.56 0.47 -8.11
C VAL A 237 19.94 1.85 -7.84
N ALA A 238 20.77 2.89 -7.81
CA ALA A 238 20.29 4.25 -7.75
C ALA A 238 19.53 4.60 -9.04
N ALA A 239 18.40 5.29 -8.91
CA ALA A 239 17.50 5.58 -10.02
C ALA A 239 18.16 6.42 -11.12
N ASP A 240 19.17 7.21 -10.78
CA ASP A 240 19.93 8.07 -11.68
C ASP A 240 21.28 7.48 -12.14
N SER A 241 21.55 6.23 -11.74
CA SER A 241 22.75 5.53 -12.17
C SER A 241 22.62 5.03 -13.61
N PRO A 242 23.72 4.92 -14.37
CA PRO A 242 23.70 4.28 -15.69
C PRO A 242 23.13 2.86 -15.70
N ALA A 243 23.13 2.16 -14.56
CA ALA A 243 22.53 0.83 -14.41
C ALA A 243 20.99 0.84 -14.36
N ALA A 244 20.36 1.98 -14.05
CA ALA A 244 18.91 2.13 -14.12
C ALA A 244 18.41 2.24 -15.57
N GLU A 245 19.26 2.68 -16.49
CA GLU A 245 18.83 2.96 -17.87
C GLU A 245 18.30 1.74 -18.65
N PRO A 246 18.95 0.56 -18.60
CA PRO A 246 18.39 -0.64 -19.23
C PRO A 246 17.04 -1.06 -18.64
N VAL A 247 16.82 -0.77 -17.35
CA VAL A 247 15.52 -1.02 -16.70
C VAL A 247 14.48 -0.04 -17.25
N VAL A 248 14.81 1.25 -17.34
CA VAL A 248 13.92 2.26 -17.95
C VAL A 248 13.57 1.89 -19.39
N ALA A 249 14.56 1.49 -20.19
CA ALA A 249 14.36 1.08 -21.58
C ALA A 249 13.42 -0.15 -21.69
N GLU A 250 13.57 -1.15 -20.82
CA GLU A 250 12.66 -2.31 -20.77
C GLU A 250 11.22 -1.88 -20.42
N LEU A 251 11.06 -1.00 -19.44
CA LEU A 251 9.74 -0.51 -19.01
C LEU A 251 9.06 0.31 -20.10
N VAL A 252 9.80 1.18 -20.79
CA VAL A 252 9.29 1.96 -21.93
C VAL A 252 8.92 1.04 -23.08
N ALA A 253 9.77 0.06 -23.41
CA ALA A 253 9.49 -0.90 -24.48
C ALA A 253 8.24 -1.74 -24.21
N ALA A 254 7.99 -2.13 -22.96
CA ALA A 254 6.77 -2.83 -22.56
C ALA A 254 5.53 -1.91 -22.57
N TRP A 255 5.72 -0.62 -22.29
CA TRP A 255 4.66 0.37 -22.24
C TRP A 255 4.21 0.86 -23.64
N LEU A 256 5.13 1.04 -24.60
CA LEU A 256 4.82 1.56 -25.94
C LEU A 256 3.62 0.86 -26.64
N PRO A 257 3.50 -0.48 -26.66
CA PRO A 257 2.35 -1.15 -27.28
C PRO A 257 1.00 -0.77 -26.68
N THR A 258 0.96 -0.38 -25.41
CA THR A 258 -0.28 0.02 -24.72
C THR A 258 -0.82 1.37 -25.20
N GLN A 259 0.00 2.13 -25.94
CA GLN A 259 -0.32 3.47 -26.41
C GLN A 259 -0.78 3.50 -27.88
N ALA A 260 -0.82 2.35 -28.56
CA ALA A 260 -1.05 2.24 -30.00
C ALA A 260 -2.37 2.89 -30.47
N ASP A 261 -3.42 2.83 -29.65
CA ASP A 261 -4.76 3.34 -29.98
C ASP A 261 -4.99 4.80 -29.54
N THR A 262 -3.94 5.48 -29.06
CA THR A 262 -4.04 6.87 -28.58
C THR A 262 -3.93 7.87 -29.75
N ALA A 263 -4.39 9.11 -29.56
CA ALA A 263 -4.47 10.09 -30.64
C ALA A 263 -3.10 10.45 -31.26
N ASP A 264 -2.04 10.38 -30.46
CA ASP A 264 -0.65 10.60 -30.86
C ASP A 264 0.23 9.51 -30.21
N PRO A 265 0.33 8.32 -30.84
CA PRO A 265 1.01 7.18 -30.24
C PRO A 265 2.53 7.32 -30.37
N PRO A 266 3.30 7.25 -29.26
CA PRO A 266 4.75 7.20 -29.34
C PRO A 266 5.18 5.94 -30.10
N GLN A 267 6.03 6.10 -31.12
CA GLN A 267 6.45 4.99 -32.00
C GLN A 267 7.70 4.25 -31.53
N ARG A 268 8.51 4.90 -30.70
CA ARG A 268 9.80 4.37 -30.23
C ARG A 268 10.14 4.97 -28.87
N ASP A 269 11.15 4.39 -28.23
CA ASP A 269 11.74 4.99 -27.04
C ASP A 269 12.50 6.27 -27.43
N ASP A 270 12.02 7.42 -26.98
CA ASP A 270 12.62 8.73 -27.13
C ASP A 270 12.21 9.67 -25.99
N THR A 271 12.70 10.92 -26.05
CA THR A 271 12.42 11.93 -25.01
C THR A 271 10.93 12.14 -24.76
N HIS A 272 10.13 12.12 -25.83
CA HIS A 272 8.70 12.38 -25.73
C HIS A 272 7.97 11.18 -25.10
N ALA A 273 8.31 9.96 -25.54
CA ALA A 273 7.77 8.73 -24.97
C ALA A 273 8.06 8.61 -23.46
N ARG A 274 9.31 8.88 -23.05
CA ARG A 274 9.70 8.83 -21.63
C ARG A 274 9.04 9.90 -20.78
N ALA A 275 8.95 11.13 -21.28
CA ALA A 275 8.25 12.21 -20.58
C ALA A 275 6.77 11.89 -20.38
N ARG A 276 6.13 11.29 -21.39
CA ARG A 276 4.72 10.91 -21.32
C ARG A 276 4.46 9.75 -20.35
N LEU A 277 5.37 8.76 -20.30
CA LEU A 277 5.30 7.70 -19.30
C LEU A 277 5.53 8.24 -17.88
N LEU A 278 6.49 9.16 -17.70
CA LEU A 278 6.70 9.84 -16.41
C LEU A 278 5.44 10.58 -15.97
N GLU A 279 4.82 11.35 -16.86
CA GLU A 279 3.55 12.05 -16.59
C GLU A 279 2.44 11.07 -16.17
N GLN A 280 2.35 9.90 -16.83
CA GLN A 280 1.41 8.83 -16.45
C GLN A 280 1.61 8.35 -15.01
N LEU A 281 2.87 8.11 -14.65
CA LEU A 281 3.26 7.59 -13.35
C LEU A 281 3.03 8.62 -12.24
N GLU A 282 3.40 9.88 -12.48
CA GLU A 282 3.16 10.96 -11.52
C GLU A 282 1.67 11.26 -11.34
N ALA A 283 0.87 11.16 -12.41
CA ALA A 283 -0.58 11.26 -12.31
C ALA A 283 -1.21 10.11 -11.50
N ALA A 284 -0.64 8.89 -11.60
CA ALA A 284 -1.07 7.74 -10.79
C ALA A 284 -0.60 7.82 -9.33
N ALA A 285 0.51 8.50 -9.05
CA ALA A 285 1.08 8.72 -7.73
C ALA A 285 0.37 9.82 -6.91
N GLU A 286 -0.64 10.47 -7.48
CA GLU A 286 -1.37 11.58 -6.86
C GLU A 286 -2.04 11.13 -5.53
N PRO A 287 -1.58 11.61 -4.36
CA PRO A 287 -1.98 11.05 -3.06
C PRO A 287 -3.49 11.12 -2.80
N HIS A 288 -4.13 12.20 -3.27
CA HIS A 288 -5.57 12.39 -3.13
C HIS A 288 -6.38 11.37 -3.95
N ILE A 289 -5.89 11.00 -5.13
CA ILE A 289 -6.55 10.01 -5.99
C ILE A 289 -6.31 8.61 -5.49
N GLU A 290 -5.09 8.30 -5.04
CA GLU A 290 -4.80 7.03 -4.38
C GLU A 290 -5.75 6.81 -3.19
N ARG A 291 -5.87 7.82 -2.31
CA ARG A 291 -6.77 7.77 -1.15
C ARG A 291 -8.24 7.60 -1.56
N TYR A 292 -8.68 8.27 -2.62
CA TYR A 292 -10.05 8.13 -3.16
C TYR A 292 -10.34 6.68 -3.57
N TRP A 293 -9.45 6.05 -4.36
CA TRP A 293 -9.62 4.64 -4.76
C TRP A 293 -9.54 3.68 -3.58
N GLN A 294 -8.67 3.94 -2.61
CA GLN A 294 -8.58 3.11 -1.40
C GLN A 294 -9.90 3.10 -0.63
N LEU A 295 -10.46 4.28 -0.36
CA LEU A 295 -11.69 4.44 0.39
C LEU A 295 -12.90 3.84 -0.35
N MET A 296 -12.97 4.04 -1.67
CA MET A 296 -14.02 3.46 -2.50
C MET A 296 -13.94 1.93 -2.54
N CYS A 297 -12.75 1.34 -2.70
CA CYS A 297 -12.58 -0.13 -2.65
C CYS A 297 -12.95 -0.67 -1.26
N ALA A 298 -12.46 -0.04 -0.20
CA ALA A 298 -12.76 -0.44 1.18
C ALA A 298 -14.26 -0.35 1.49
N ALA A 299 -14.95 0.71 1.06
CA ALA A 299 -16.39 0.86 1.22
C ALA A 299 -17.15 -0.27 0.49
N THR A 300 -16.73 -0.62 -0.73
CA THR A 300 -17.38 -1.64 -1.55
C THR A 300 -16.92 -3.08 -1.28
N GLY A 301 -15.97 -3.29 -0.37
CA GLY A 301 -15.38 -4.61 -0.11
C GLY A 301 -14.52 -5.15 -1.27
N ARG A 302 -14.12 -4.30 -2.21
CA ARG A 302 -13.21 -4.66 -3.31
C ARG A 302 -11.75 -4.66 -2.82
N PRO A 303 -10.86 -5.48 -3.43
CA PRO A 303 -9.43 -5.40 -3.16
C PRO A 303 -8.93 -3.97 -3.34
N THR A 304 -8.22 -3.46 -2.33
CA THR A 304 -7.63 -2.13 -2.38
C THR A 304 -6.43 -2.15 -3.33
N PRO A 305 -6.30 -1.19 -4.26
CA PRO A 305 -5.11 -1.09 -5.10
C PRO A 305 -3.85 -0.98 -4.23
N PRO A 306 -2.72 -1.56 -4.65
CA PRO A 306 -1.45 -1.33 -3.97
C PRO A 306 -1.11 0.16 -4.00
N ARG A 307 -0.40 0.62 -2.97
CA ARG A 307 0.04 2.02 -2.87
C ARG A 307 1.05 2.35 -3.96
N TRP A 308 1.23 3.65 -4.24
CA TRP A 308 2.45 4.12 -4.87
C TRP A 308 3.64 3.81 -3.93
N ASP A 309 4.20 2.62 -4.10
CA ASP A 309 5.24 2.07 -3.25
C ASP A 309 6.63 2.60 -3.65
N ALA A 310 7.65 2.16 -2.92
CA ALA A 310 9.03 2.54 -3.20
C ALA A 310 9.44 2.21 -4.65
N ALA A 311 8.90 1.15 -5.25
CA ALA A 311 9.22 0.73 -6.61
C ALA A 311 8.63 1.70 -7.65
N GLY A 312 7.41 2.17 -7.45
CA GLY A 312 6.83 3.25 -8.25
C GLY A 312 7.68 4.52 -8.17
N ALA A 313 8.00 4.97 -6.95
CA ALA A 313 8.82 6.17 -6.72
C ALA A 313 10.20 6.06 -7.39
N TRP A 314 10.84 4.90 -7.28
CA TRP A 314 12.10 4.60 -7.97
C TRP A 314 11.95 4.71 -9.48
N THR A 315 10.89 4.15 -10.07
CA THR A 315 10.65 4.16 -11.52
C THR A 315 10.49 5.59 -12.05
N ALA A 316 9.70 6.42 -11.36
CA ALA A 316 9.53 7.82 -11.73
C ALA A 316 10.84 8.62 -11.58
N ALA A 317 11.61 8.38 -10.51
CA ALA A 317 12.93 8.99 -10.35
C ALA A 317 13.89 8.58 -11.49
N ALA A 318 13.84 7.31 -11.93
CA ALA A 318 14.70 6.82 -13.00
C ALA A 318 14.33 7.44 -14.36
N LEU A 319 13.04 7.56 -14.67
CA LEU A 319 12.59 8.28 -15.88
C LEU A 319 12.98 9.75 -15.88
N ARG A 320 12.99 10.43 -14.72
CA ARG A 320 13.49 11.82 -14.61
C ARG A 320 14.98 11.92 -14.88
N ALA A 321 15.76 10.98 -14.35
CA ALA A 321 17.21 10.97 -14.50
C ALA A 321 17.68 10.52 -15.88
N HIS A 322 16.87 9.69 -16.56
CA HIS A 322 17.12 9.18 -17.90
C HIS A 322 16.04 9.66 -18.89
N PRO A 323 15.95 10.98 -19.16
CA PRO A 323 14.89 11.54 -20.00
C PRO A 323 15.07 11.17 -21.48
N ARG A 324 16.20 10.60 -21.87
CA ARG A 324 16.50 10.15 -23.24
C ARG A 324 17.06 8.74 -23.18
N PRO A 325 16.77 7.89 -24.18
CA PRO A 325 17.47 6.62 -24.31
C PRO A 325 18.98 6.87 -24.36
N GLY A 326 19.67 6.30 -23.38
CA GLY A 326 21.12 6.31 -23.36
C GLY A 326 21.66 5.47 -24.53
N PRO A 327 22.87 5.76 -25.05
CA PRO A 327 23.61 4.72 -25.73
C PRO A 327 23.77 3.60 -24.69
N GLY A 328 23.08 2.46 -24.86
CA GLY A 328 23.00 1.41 -23.84
C GLY A 328 24.36 1.12 -23.20
N VAL A 329 24.40 0.79 -21.90
CA VAL A 329 25.59 0.74 -21.03
C VAL A 329 26.90 0.51 -21.80
N VAL A 330 27.58 1.60 -22.16
CA VAL A 330 28.92 1.52 -22.76
C VAL A 330 29.90 1.55 -21.59
N LEU A 331 30.39 0.38 -21.23
CA LEU A 331 31.45 0.29 -20.25
C LEU A 331 32.71 0.96 -20.79
N PRO A 332 33.42 1.76 -19.98
CA PRO A 332 34.72 2.26 -20.39
C PRO A 332 35.68 1.09 -20.65
N PRO A 333 36.71 1.29 -21.49
CA PRO A 333 37.71 0.26 -21.71
C PRO A 333 38.30 -0.19 -20.37
N ALA A 334 38.50 -1.50 -20.23
CA ALA A 334 39.06 -2.07 -19.01
C ALA A 334 40.43 -1.43 -18.72
N PRO A 335 40.67 -0.93 -17.49
CA PRO A 335 42.01 -0.49 -17.11
C PRO A 335 42.95 -1.69 -17.06
N ASP A 336 44.26 -1.41 -17.11
CA ASP A 336 45.25 -2.43 -16.81
C ASP A 336 45.00 -3.00 -15.41
N ALA A 337 44.87 -4.33 -15.32
CA ALA A 337 44.47 -5.01 -14.09
C ALA A 337 45.46 -4.76 -12.94
N GLN A 338 46.76 -4.79 -13.23
CA GLN A 338 47.79 -4.58 -12.22
C GLN A 338 47.83 -3.11 -11.77
N ARG A 339 47.64 -2.17 -12.69
CA ARG A 339 47.53 -0.76 -12.35
C ARG A 339 46.29 -0.46 -11.52
N ALA A 340 45.13 -1.01 -11.88
CA ALA A 340 43.89 -0.84 -11.12
C ALA A 340 44.01 -1.39 -9.69
N LEU A 341 44.65 -2.55 -9.52
CA LEU A 341 44.95 -3.12 -8.21
C LEU A 341 45.88 -2.21 -7.40
N TYR A 342 46.98 -1.75 -7.99
CA TYR A 342 47.92 -0.83 -7.34
C TYR A 342 47.22 0.45 -6.87
N VAL A 343 46.38 1.05 -7.72
CA VAL A 343 45.61 2.26 -7.37
C VAL A 343 44.71 2.00 -6.17
N TYR A 344 43.96 0.89 -6.18
CA TYR A 344 43.11 0.51 -5.05
C TYR A 344 43.91 0.29 -3.76
N GLU A 345 45.04 -0.44 -3.82
CA GLU A 345 45.91 -0.68 -2.65
C GLU A 345 46.40 0.61 -2.00
N ARG A 346 46.81 1.60 -2.82
CA ARG A 346 47.27 2.90 -2.33
C ARG A 346 46.15 3.69 -1.65
N VAL A 347 44.97 3.75 -2.26
CA VAL A 347 43.79 4.40 -1.67
C VAL A 347 43.40 3.69 -0.36
N ALA A 348 43.27 2.36 -0.40
CA ALA A 348 42.87 1.56 0.75
C ALA A 348 43.81 1.71 1.94
N ALA A 349 45.13 1.79 1.72
CA ALA A 349 46.10 2.02 2.79
C ALA A 349 45.88 3.38 3.49
N HIS A 350 45.68 4.46 2.74
CA HIS A 350 45.44 5.79 3.30
C HIS A 350 44.11 5.86 4.06
N VAL A 351 43.04 5.31 3.49
CA VAL A 351 41.72 5.34 4.11
C VAL A 351 41.65 4.42 5.34
N THR A 352 42.32 3.27 5.31
CA THR A 352 42.43 2.38 6.48
C THR A 352 43.13 3.08 7.64
N ALA A 353 44.25 3.78 7.38
CA ALA A 353 44.93 4.55 8.42
C ALA A 353 44.04 5.66 9.01
N LEU A 354 43.18 6.27 8.19
CA LEU A 354 42.23 7.27 8.63
C LEU A 354 41.12 6.66 9.51
N VAL A 355 40.54 5.52 9.10
CA VAL A 355 39.51 4.79 9.87
C VAL A 355 40.07 4.30 11.21
N ASP A 356 41.30 3.78 11.23
CA ASP A 356 42.00 3.34 12.44
C ASP A 356 42.20 4.50 13.45
N ALA A 357 42.30 5.74 12.96
CA ALA A 357 42.46 6.93 13.79
C ALA A 357 41.13 7.52 14.29
N VAL A 358 39.97 6.98 13.89
CA VAL A 358 38.65 7.49 14.31
C VAL A 358 38.39 7.15 15.77
N PRO A 359 38.30 8.15 16.67
CA PRO A 359 37.93 7.91 18.06
C PRO A 359 36.44 7.60 18.16
N LYS A 360 36.03 6.82 19.16
CA LYS A 360 34.63 6.38 19.32
C LYS A 360 33.66 7.56 19.44
N GLU A 361 34.10 8.66 20.04
CA GLU A 361 33.32 9.88 20.25
C GLU A 361 33.04 10.63 18.94
N ALA A 362 33.83 10.38 17.89
CA ALA A 362 33.64 11.00 16.58
C ALA A 362 32.65 10.26 15.69
N LEU A 363 32.21 9.05 16.05
CA LEU A 363 31.35 8.19 15.23
C LEU A 363 30.00 8.83 14.89
N GLU A 364 29.46 9.67 15.77
CA GLU A 364 28.17 10.34 15.57
C GLU A 364 28.30 11.73 14.92
N ARG A 365 29.52 12.16 14.56
CA ARG A 365 29.71 13.45 13.88
C ARG A 365 29.09 13.41 12.48
N PRO A 366 28.50 14.52 12.01
CA PRO A 366 28.01 14.63 10.64
C PRO A 366 29.17 14.60 9.63
N THR A 367 28.88 14.11 8.44
CA THR A 367 29.81 14.05 7.30
C THR A 367 29.32 14.97 6.17
N PRO A 368 30.15 15.24 5.14
CA PRO A 368 29.68 15.91 3.93
C PRO A 368 28.62 15.12 3.13
N CYS A 369 28.51 13.80 3.35
CA CYS A 369 27.39 13.02 2.83
C CYS A 369 26.13 13.38 3.63
N ASP A 370 25.14 13.95 2.95
CA ASP A 370 23.95 14.49 3.62
C ASP A 370 23.20 13.40 4.40
N GLY A 371 22.84 13.74 5.65
CA GLY A 371 22.18 12.82 6.58
C GLY A 371 23.03 11.68 7.13
N TRP A 372 24.34 11.62 6.85
CA TRP A 372 25.21 10.52 7.29
C TRP A 372 26.16 10.92 8.41
N THR A 373 26.24 10.07 9.44
CA THR A 373 27.26 10.13 10.48
C THR A 373 28.56 9.44 10.03
N VAL A 374 29.66 9.71 10.75
CA VAL A 374 30.95 9.02 10.53
C VAL A 374 30.79 7.50 10.61
N ARG A 375 29.99 6.97 11.55
CA ARG A 375 29.70 5.54 11.65
C ARG A 375 29.03 5.01 10.38
N GLN A 376 27.99 5.71 9.89
CA GLN A 376 27.25 5.31 8.69
C GLN A 376 28.14 5.36 7.43
N LEU A 377 29.02 6.35 7.33
CA LEU A 377 29.98 6.45 6.25
C LEU A 377 30.99 5.28 6.25
N ILE A 378 31.54 4.92 7.43
CA ILE A 378 32.46 3.78 7.56
C ILE A 378 31.74 2.46 7.27
N ASP A 379 30.49 2.32 7.73
CA ASP A 379 29.66 1.13 7.47
C ASP A 379 29.39 0.98 5.97
N HIS A 380 29.07 2.07 5.27
CA HIS A 380 28.90 2.06 3.81
C HIS A 380 30.14 1.60 3.06
N MET A 381 31.31 2.19 3.35
CA MET A 381 32.57 1.77 2.71
C MET A 381 32.91 0.30 3.03
N THR A 382 32.59 -0.16 4.24
CA THR A 382 32.75 -1.57 4.64
C THR A 382 31.83 -2.47 3.82
N TRP A 383 30.55 -2.10 3.69
CA TRP A 383 29.58 -2.84 2.90
C TRP A 383 29.97 -2.92 1.43
N GLU A 384 30.47 -1.84 0.82
CA GLU A 384 30.91 -1.86 -0.59
C GLU A 384 32.02 -2.88 -0.84
N ASN A 385 33.03 -2.92 0.04
CA ASN A 385 34.09 -3.92 -0.03
C ASN A 385 33.53 -5.35 0.07
N LEU A 386 32.56 -5.58 0.97
CA LEU A 386 31.90 -6.88 1.13
C LEU A 386 31.04 -7.23 -0.08
N MET A 387 30.34 -6.26 -0.66
CA MET A 387 29.50 -6.42 -1.85
C MET A 387 30.34 -6.85 -3.04
N ILE A 388 31.46 -6.17 -3.33
CA ILE A 388 32.36 -6.55 -4.43
C ILE A 388 33.00 -7.92 -4.15
N THR A 389 33.36 -8.20 -2.91
CA THR A 389 33.87 -9.53 -2.51
C THR A 389 32.83 -10.64 -2.75
N SER A 390 31.54 -10.37 -2.52
CA SER A 390 30.45 -11.33 -2.79
C SER A 390 30.31 -11.64 -4.28
N ILE A 391 30.47 -10.64 -5.15
CA ILE A 391 30.49 -10.82 -6.62
C ILE A 391 31.64 -11.73 -7.02
N ALA A 392 32.84 -11.47 -6.50
CA ALA A 392 34.04 -12.26 -6.82
C ALA A 392 33.92 -13.75 -6.42
N ARG A 393 33.10 -14.03 -5.41
CA ARG A 393 32.87 -15.37 -4.86
C ARG A 393 31.59 -16.03 -5.36
N GLU A 394 30.82 -15.35 -6.21
CA GLU A 394 29.48 -15.79 -6.64
C GLU A 394 28.56 -16.13 -5.45
N ALA A 395 28.71 -15.38 -4.35
CA ALA A 395 27.94 -15.55 -3.13
C ALA A 395 26.72 -14.60 -3.11
N PRO A 396 25.67 -14.90 -2.33
CA PRO A 396 24.58 -13.96 -2.09
C PRO A 396 25.12 -12.60 -1.62
N ARG A 397 24.54 -11.52 -2.14
CA ARG A 397 24.94 -10.16 -1.77
C ARG A 397 24.65 -9.88 -0.31
N THR A 398 25.56 -9.17 0.33
CA THR A 398 25.37 -8.67 1.71
C THR A 398 24.27 -7.61 1.74
N ASP A 399 23.39 -7.70 2.74
CA ASP A 399 22.33 -6.72 2.97
C ASP A 399 22.92 -5.34 3.27
N ARG A 400 22.56 -4.33 2.47
CA ARG A 400 23.02 -2.94 2.62
C ARG A 400 22.59 -2.32 3.96
N GLY A 401 21.46 -2.73 4.52
CA GLY A 401 20.91 -2.15 5.75
C GLY A 401 21.43 -2.76 7.05
N ALA A 402 22.26 -3.81 6.97
CA ALA A 402 22.81 -4.48 8.15
C ALA A 402 23.92 -3.63 8.81
N ASP A 403 24.18 -3.86 10.10
CA ASP A 403 25.37 -3.33 10.78
C ASP A 403 26.58 -4.23 10.45
N HIS A 404 27.52 -3.70 9.68
CA HIS A 404 28.74 -4.40 9.27
C HIS A 404 29.93 -4.10 10.18
N LEU A 405 29.83 -3.06 11.02
CA LEU A 405 30.92 -2.60 11.88
C LEU A 405 30.93 -3.32 13.23
N GLY A 406 29.75 -3.60 13.78
CA GLY A 406 29.62 -4.15 15.13
C GLY A 406 30.29 -3.25 16.18
N ALA A 407 31.03 -3.86 17.10
CA ALA A 407 31.64 -3.17 18.24
C ALA A 407 32.99 -2.48 17.93
N ASP A 408 33.67 -2.88 16.86
CA ASP A 408 35.00 -2.41 16.48
C ASP A 408 35.01 -2.07 14.98
N HIS A 409 34.70 -0.80 14.69
CA HIS A 409 34.61 -0.28 13.32
C HIS A 409 35.94 -0.41 12.56
N ALA A 410 37.07 -0.24 13.25
CA ALA A 410 38.39 -0.31 12.65
C ALA A 410 38.74 -1.75 12.25
N ALA A 411 38.49 -2.72 13.13
CA ALA A 411 38.70 -4.14 12.82
C ALA A 411 37.78 -4.61 11.68
N ALA A 412 36.50 -4.22 11.69
CA ALA A 412 35.56 -4.57 10.64
C ALA A 412 35.98 -4.00 9.27
N PHE A 413 36.34 -2.71 9.23
CA PHE A 413 36.79 -2.07 8.00
C PHE A 413 38.05 -2.74 7.44
N ARG A 414 39.09 -2.96 8.28
CA ARG A 414 40.31 -3.70 7.88
C ARG A 414 39.99 -5.09 7.33
N GLY A 415 39.07 -5.82 7.97
CA GLY A 415 38.63 -7.12 7.50
C GLY A 415 38.01 -7.07 6.10
N SER A 416 37.18 -6.05 5.83
CA SER A 416 36.55 -5.87 4.52
C SER A 416 37.57 -5.54 3.42
N VAL A 417 38.52 -4.64 3.69
CA VAL A 417 39.62 -4.30 2.77
C VAL A 417 40.48 -5.52 2.47
N ALA A 418 40.88 -6.27 3.50
CA ALA A 418 41.68 -7.48 3.31
C ALA A 418 40.92 -8.55 2.50
N GLY A 419 39.61 -8.70 2.74
CA GLY A 419 38.75 -9.59 1.98
C GLY A 419 38.67 -9.23 0.49
N LEU A 420 38.52 -7.93 0.19
CA LEU A 420 38.46 -7.45 -1.19
C LEU A 420 39.81 -7.55 -1.90
N LEU A 421 40.92 -7.23 -1.26
CA LEU A 421 42.26 -7.44 -1.81
C LEU A 421 42.53 -8.92 -2.13
N ALA A 422 42.11 -9.82 -1.23
CA ALA A 422 42.21 -11.26 -1.47
C ALA A 422 41.33 -11.71 -2.65
N ALA A 423 40.18 -11.06 -2.88
CA ALA A 423 39.35 -11.32 -4.05
C ALA A 423 40.05 -10.86 -5.34
N PHE A 424 40.58 -9.63 -5.38
CA PHE A 424 41.27 -9.12 -6.56
C PHE A 424 42.51 -9.94 -6.93
N THR A 425 43.27 -10.40 -5.95
CA THR A 425 44.53 -11.14 -6.17
C THR A 425 44.33 -12.65 -6.32
N GLY A 426 43.41 -13.25 -5.56
CA GLY A 426 43.30 -14.71 -5.41
C GLY A 426 42.23 -15.40 -6.24
N SER A 427 41.16 -14.72 -6.66
CA SER A 427 40.07 -15.36 -7.43
C SER A 427 40.20 -15.22 -8.95
N GLY A 428 41.22 -14.48 -9.41
CA GLY A 428 41.34 -14.08 -10.82
C GLY A 428 40.30 -13.05 -11.23
N MET A 429 39.72 -12.32 -10.26
CA MET A 429 38.62 -11.38 -10.54
C MET A 429 38.98 -10.37 -11.62
N LEU A 430 40.15 -9.75 -11.53
CA LEU A 430 40.52 -8.62 -12.39
C LEU A 430 40.56 -8.97 -13.88
N THR A 431 40.69 -10.24 -14.25
CA THR A 431 40.79 -10.69 -15.65
C THR A 431 39.51 -11.34 -16.18
N ARG A 432 38.47 -11.45 -15.36
CA ARG A 432 37.16 -12.02 -15.72
C ARG A 432 36.13 -10.92 -15.97
N THR A 433 34.98 -11.30 -16.51
CA THR A 433 33.82 -10.41 -16.68
C THR A 433 32.68 -10.82 -15.75
N TYR A 434 31.86 -9.86 -15.33
CA TYR A 434 30.81 -10.06 -14.33
C TYR A 434 29.50 -9.37 -14.70
N GLY A 435 28.39 -9.97 -14.27
CA GLY A 435 27.05 -9.41 -14.42
C GLY A 435 26.51 -9.45 -15.87
N PRO A 436 25.28 -8.94 -16.07
CA PRO A 436 24.59 -9.02 -17.37
C PRO A 436 25.21 -8.14 -18.47
N TYR A 437 26.12 -7.23 -18.11
CA TYR A 437 26.83 -6.34 -19.04
C TYR A 437 28.27 -6.80 -19.30
N GLU A 438 28.65 -8.00 -18.85
CA GLU A 438 30.01 -8.56 -18.98
C GLU A 438 31.10 -7.57 -18.53
N ALA A 439 30.90 -6.93 -17.38
CA ALA A 439 31.81 -5.90 -16.89
C ALA A 439 33.17 -6.49 -16.50
N PRO A 440 34.28 -6.00 -17.08
CA PRO A 440 35.62 -6.43 -16.71
C PRO A 440 35.89 -6.24 -15.20
N GLY A 441 36.44 -7.25 -14.54
CA GLY A 441 36.75 -7.24 -13.11
C GLY A 441 37.68 -6.09 -12.71
N ALA A 442 38.58 -5.68 -13.61
CA ALA A 442 39.45 -4.52 -13.41
C ALA A 442 38.66 -3.20 -13.25
N LEU A 443 37.46 -3.08 -13.81
CA LEU A 443 36.59 -1.92 -13.57
C LEU A 443 36.07 -1.87 -12.13
N PHE A 444 35.82 -3.02 -11.48
CA PHE A 444 35.43 -3.03 -10.07
C PHE A 444 36.54 -2.52 -9.16
N ALA A 445 37.80 -2.84 -9.45
CA ALA A 445 38.94 -2.30 -8.69
C ALA A 445 39.08 -0.78 -8.89
N GLN A 446 38.91 -0.30 -10.13
CA GLN A 446 38.93 1.13 -10.42
C GLN A 446 37.77 1.87 -9.74
N GLN A 447 36.54 1.33 -9.82
CA GLN A 447 35.37 1.90 -9.16
C GLN A 447 35.52 1.90 -7.64
N ALA A 448 35.97 0.79 -7.04
CA ALA A 448 36.23 0.72 -5.61
C ALA A 448 37.27 1.75 -5.16
N ALA A 449 38.29 2.03 -5.98
CA ALA A 449 39.25 3.08 -5.67
C ALA A 449 38.63 4.50 -5.72
N VAL A 450 37.71 4.76 -6.66
CA VAL A 450 36.97 6.02 -6.74
C VAL A 450 36.09 6.23 -5.51
N GLU A 451 35.22 5.26 -5.19
CA GLU A 451 34.31 5.36 -4.05
C GLU A 451 35.09 5.49 -2.73
N LEU A 452 36.14 4.68 -2.55
CA LEU A 452 36.93 4.68 -1.33
C LEU A 452 37.71 5.99 -1.14
N LEU A 453 38.30 6.55 -2.21
CA LEU A 453 39.00 7.84 -2.11
C LEU A 453 38.00 8.98 -1.87
N ALA A 454 36.85 8.93 -2.53
CA ALA A 454 35.78 9.90 -2.38
C ALA A 454 35.28 9.92 -0.92
N HIS A 455 34.91 8.78 -0.35
CA HIS A 455 34.42 8.69 1.03
C HIS A 455 35.52 8.82 2.08
N GLY A 456 36.76 8.45 1.76
CA GLY A 456 37.93 8.78 2.56
C GLY A 456 38.09 10.29 2.73
N TRP A 457 37.84 11.08 1.67
CA TRP A 457 37.86 12.53 1.74
C TRP A 457 36.73 13.07 2.64
N ASP A 458 35.52 12.51 2.56
CA ASP A 458 34.40 12.87 3.43
C ASP A 458 34.73 12.65 4.89
N LEU A 459 35.35 11.49 5.20
CA LEU A 459 35.80 11.15 6.53
C LEU A 459 36.89 12.12 7.00
N ALA A 460 37.86 12.47 6.15
CA ALA A 460 38.91 13.40 6.49
C ALA A 460 38.34 14.79 6.84
N ARG A 461 37.37 15.28 6.06
CA ARG A 461 36.64 16.53 6.36
C ARG A 461 35.85 16.43 7.65
N ALA A 462 35.11 15.34 7.85
CA ALA A 462 34.32 15.13 9.05
C ALA A 462 35.18 15.13 10.31
N LEU A 463 36.43 14.64 10.24
CA LEU A 463 37.38 14.59 11.35
C LEU A 463 38.21 15.86 11.53
N GLY A 464 38.33 16.70 10.50
CA GLY A 464 39.28 17.82 10.46
C GLY A 464 40.72 17.38 10.14
N ALA A 465 40.89 16.23 9.49
CA ALA A 465 42.17 15.67 9.07
C ALA A 465 42.60 16.19 7.68
N PRO A 466 43.89 16.07 7.31
CA PRO A 466 44.36 16.42 5.97
C PRO A 466 43.63 15.65 4.86
N THR A 467 43.18 16.34 3.82
CA THR A 467 42.38 15.76 2.73
C THR A 467 43.16 15.32 1.51
N GLY A 468 44.48 15.57 1.48
CA GLY A 468 45.39 15.13 0.42
C GLY A 468 45.71 13.62 0.49
N LEU A 469 44.67 12.79 0.40
CA LEU A 469 44.78 11.34 0.46
C LEU A 469 45.35 10.76 -0.85
N ALA A 470 46.17 9.72 -0.74
CA ALA A 470 46.76 8.97 -1.85
C ALA A 470 47.33 9.86 -2.98
N PRO A 471 48.21 10.84 -2.67
CA PRO A 471 48.65 11.87 -3.63
C PRO A 471 49.29 11.29 -4.90
N GLU A 472 49.89 10.10 -4.82
CA GLU A 472 50.50 9.38 -5.94
C GLU A 472 49.51 8.85 -6.99
N VAL A 473 48.24 8.69 -6.64
CA VAL A 473 47.21 8.11 -7.53
C VAL A 473 45.93 8.93 -7.62
N ALA A 474 45.74 9.96 -6.78
CA ALA A 474 44.49 10.71 -6.71
C ALA A 474 44.07 11.35 -8.05
N ASP A 475 45.01 11.82 -8.86
CA ASP A 475 44.70 12.37 -10.20
C ASP A 475 44.27 11.30 -11.20
N GLU A 476 44.79 10.07 -11.06
CA GLU A 476 44.35 8.92 -11.86
C GLU A 476 42.95 8.47 -11.45
N VAL A 477 42.65 8.51 -10.15
CA VAL A 477 41.30 8.23 -9.64
C VAL A 477 40.29 9.29 -10.13
N LEU A 478 40.68 10.57 -10.19
CA LEU A 478 39.85 11.61 -10.82
C LEU A 478 39.62 11.35 -12.31
N ALA A 479 40.65 10.96 -13.06
CA ALA A 479 40.49 10.60 -14.47
C ALA A 479 39.54 9.40 -14.65
N ALA A 480 39.66 8.39 -13.77
CA ALA A 480 38.75 7.25 -13.73
C ALA A 480 37.31 7.67 -13.42
N ALA A 481 37.08 8.51 -12.41
CA ALA A 481 35.76 9.02 -12.06
C ALA A 481 35.12 9.78 -13.23
N ARG A 482 35.89 10.56 -13.99
CA ARG A 482 35.41 11.23 -15.21
C ARG A 482 35.02 10.25 -16.31
N GLY A 483 35.74 9.15 -16.45
CA GLY A 483 35.41 8.08 -17.40
C GLY A 483 34.14 7.31 -17.00
N LEU A 484 34.01 6.97 -15.72
CA LEU A 484 32.90 6.19 -15.17
C LEU A 484 31.60 7.01 -15.05
N TYR A 485 31.71 8.25 -14.57
CA TYR A 485 30.56 9.08 -14.16
C TYR A 485 30.38 10.34 -15.03
N GLY A 486 31.20 10.55 -16.06
CA GLY A 486 31.14 11.76 -16.90
C GLY A 486 29.80 11.98 -17.60
N ALA A 487 29.09 10.90 -17.93
CA ALA A 487 27.76 10.95 -18.52
C ALA A 487 26.62 10.88 -17.50
N ALA A 488 26.92 10.69 -16.20
CA ALA A 488 25.90 10.61 -15.17
C ALA A 488 25.21 11.97 -14.99
N PRO A 489 23.88 12.00 -14.84
CA PRO A 489 23.16 13.23 -14.55
C PRO A 489 23.63 13.83 -13.21
N ARG A 490 23.77 15.15 -13.19
CA ARG A 490 24.25 15.91 -12.02
C ARG A 490 23.14 16.83 -11.54
N THR A 491 22.22 16.26 -10.78
CA THR A 491 21.02 16.95 -10.28
C THR A 491 21.09 17.10 -8.77
N GLU A 492 20.52 18.18 -8.26
CA GLU A 492 20.37 18.39 -6.82
C GLU A 492 19.54 17.24 -6.21
N GLY A 493 20.07 16.58 -5.18
CA GLY A 493 19.46 15.39 -4.57
C GLY A 493 19.67 14.06 -5.31
N GLY A 494 20.44 14.04 -6.40
CA GLY A 494 20.89 12.81 -7.08
C GLY A 494 22.17 12.22 -6.48
N SER A 495 22.63 11.09 -7.03
CA SER A 495 23.89 10.40 -6.71
C SER A 495 25.12 11.30 -6.85
N PHE A 496 25.08 12.28 -7.75
CA PHE A 496 26.12 13.30 -7.89
C PHE A 496 25.52 14.71 -7.91
N ALA A 497 25.98 15.56 -6.98
CA ALA A 497 25.69 16.98 -7.03
C ALA A 497 26.41 17.66 -8.22
N PRO A 498 25.99 18.89 -8.61
CA PRO A 498 26.73 19.68 -9.61
C PRO A 498 28.22 19.80 -9.25
N GLU A 499 29.09 19.64 -10.25
CA GLU A 499 30.54 19.83 -10.08
C GLU A 499 30.84 21.24 -9.54
N ARG A 500 31.73 21.30 -8.55
CA ARG A 500 32.18 22.55 -7.93
C ARG A 500 33.59 22.91 -8.39
N PRO A 501 33.96 24.20 -8.45
CA PRO A 501 35.32 24.59 -8.74
C PRO A 501 36.26 24.20 -7.59
N ALA A 502 37.34 23.49 -7.91
CA ALA A 502 38.38 23.19 -6.93
C ALA A 502 39.24 24.44 -6.65
N PRO A 503 39.64 24.71 -5.39
CA PRO A 503 40.55 25.81 -5.07
C PRO A 503 41.89 25.72 -5.79
N GLU A 504 42.54 26.86 -6.02
CA GLU A 504 43.90 26.88 -6.55
C GLU A 504 44.86 26.15 -5.59
N GLY A 505 45.70 25.25 -6.12
CA GLY A 505 46.58 24.41 -5.31
C GLY A 505 45.92 23.21 -4.63
N ALA A 506 44.64 22.93 -4.92
CA ALA A 506 43.93 21.76 -4.40
C ALA A 506 44.64 20.44 -4.75
N SER A 507 44.68 19.51 -3.80
CA SER A 507 45.20 18.16 -4.02
C SER A 507 44.35 17.38 -5.02
N GLY A 508 44.87 16.29 -5.58
CA GLY A 508 44.09 15.42 -6.47
C GLY A 508 42.79 14.91 -5.82
N ALA A 509 42.82 14.59 -4.53
CA ALA A 509 41.65 14.14 -3.78
C ALA A 509 40.63 15.28 -3.57
N ASP A 510 41.07 16.52 -3.33
CA ASP A 510 40.17 17.68 -3.27
C ASP A 510 39.54 17.97 -4.64
N ARG A 511 40.29 17.79 -5.74
CA ARG A 511 39.74 17.92 -7.10
C ARG A 511 38.72 16.82 -7.42
N LEU A 512 38.96 15.60 -6.97
CA LEU A 512 37.98 14.51 -7.06
C LEU A 512 36.71 14.86 -6.28
N ALA A 513 36.83 15.32 -5.04
CA ALA A 513 35.67 15.72 -4.23
C ALA A 513 34.86 16.84 -4.90
N ALA A 514 35.54 17.86 -5.42
CA ALA A 514 34.90 18.96 -6.15
C ALA A 514 34.19 18.46 -7.43
N TYR A 515 34.81 17.54 -8.18
CA TYR A 515 34.19 16.87 -9.33
C TYR A 515 32.95 16.08 -8.94
N LEU A 516 32.89 15.49 -7.75
CA LEU A 516 31.72 14.75 -7.24
C LEU A 516 30.68 15.68 -6.55
N GLY A 517 30.92 16.99 -6.56
CA GLY A 517 29.98 18.01 -6.09
C GLY A 517 30.07 18.36 -4.60
N ARG A 518 31.22 18.08 -3.97
CA ARG A 518 31.49 18.38 -2.55
C ARG A 518 32.16 19.72 -2.33
#